data_AF-A0A7C2ZI57-F1
#
_entry.id   AF-A0A7C2ZI57-F1
#
_cell.length_a   1.000
_cell.length_b   1.000
_cell.length_c   1.000
_cell.angle_alpha   90.00
_cell.angle_beta   90.00
_cell.angle_gamma   90.00
#
_symmetry.space_group_name_H-M   'P 1'
#
loop_
_entity.id
_entity.type
_entity.pdbx_description
1 polymer ?
#
loop_
_entity_poly.entity_id
_entity_poly.type
_entity_poly.pdbx_seq_one_letter_code
_entity_poly.pdbx_strand_id
1 'polypeptide(L)'
;MFPVFFLLAVIVPLVGLYSFWRDAQTKGWDWISADSLKMYVDASKTFLTASGIAVAIVVGSLGGKLSPPSWIVQRAVAGLVTCVVFAPITVLLLYRLYERASARHQEAEPEGVHGQGKLTRIELALLLVMAYVTLEGFILGFLYLARAPFHMTLSDVWR
;
A
#
# COMPACT_ATOMS: atom_id res chain seq x y z
N MET A 1 -18.43 3.63 15.70
CA MET A 1 -17.19 2.82 15.62
C MET A 1 -16.56 2.83 14.23
N PHE A 2 -17.26 2.44 13.15
CA PHE A 2 -16.67 2.44 11.80
C PHE A 2 -16.06 3.77 11.31
N PRO A 3 -16.69 4.95 11.53
CA PRO A 3 -16.07 6.23 11.13
C PRO A 3 -14.74 6.48 11.84
N VAL A 4 -14.60 6.01 13.08
CA VAL A 4 -13.35 6.11 13.85
C VAL A 4 -12.28 5.20 13.23
N PHE A 5 -12.62 3.95 12.91
CA PHE A 5 -11.69 3.04 12.23
C PHE A 5 -11.30 3.54 10.84
N PHE A 6 -12.24 4.13 10.09
CA PHE A 6 -11.96 4.74 8.79
C PHE A 6 -11.02 5.94 8.93
N LEU A 7 -11.28 6.82 9.89
CA LEU A 7 -10.44 7.98 10.15
C LEU A 7 -9.03 7.57 10.63
N LEU A 8 -8.92 6.56 11.49
CA LEU A 8 -7.63 5.98 11.89
C LEU A 8 -6.90 5.33 10.71
N ALA A 9 -7.64 4.62 9.85
CA ALA A 9 -7.08 3.97 8.66
C ALA A 9 -6.42 4.95 7.70
N VAL A 10 -6.92 6.19 7.62
CA VAL A 10 -6.33 7.27 6.79
C VAL A 10 -5.23 8.04 7.54
N ILE A 11 -5.45 8.34 8.83
CA ILE A 11 -4.50 9.16 9.60
C ILE A 11 -3.22 8.40 9.90
N VAL A 12 -3.28 7.12 10.25
CA VAL A 12 -2.09 6.36 10.67
C VAL A 12 -1.05 6.25 9.54
N PRO A 13 -1.41 5.86 8.29
CA PRO A 13 -0.47 5.85 7.19
C PRO A 13 0.07 7.24 6.85
N LEU A 14 -0.77 8.27 6.94
CA LEU A 14 -0.37 9.66 6.67
C LEU A 14 0.64 10.17 7.70
N VAL A 15 0.40 9.93 8.99
CA VAL A 15 1.34 10.24 10.08
C VAL A 15 2.63 9.46 9.91
N GLY A 16 2.53 8.18 9.53
CA GLY A 16 3.69 7.35 9.17
C GLY A 16 4.52 7.99 8.06
N LEU A 17 3.90 8.36 6.95
CA LEU A 17 4.56 9.02 5.82
C LEU A 17 5.22 10.34 6.21
N TYR A 18 4.51 11.17 6.99
CA TYR A 18 5.07 12.41 7.50
C TYR A 18 6.27 12.17 8.42
N SER A 19 6.20 11.14 9.29
CA SER A 19 7.30 10.79 10.18
C SER A 19 8.53 10.32 9.40
N PHE A 20 8.36 9.48 8.37
CA PHE A 20 9.44 9.05 7.49
C PHE A 20 10.04 10.21 6.70
N TRP A 21 9.20 11.08 6.15
CA TRP A 21 9.65 12.27 5.44
C TRP A 21 10.49 13.19 6.35
N ARG A 22 9.96 13.49 7.54
CA ARG A 22 10.65 14.32 8.52
C ARG A 22 11.97 13.69 8.94
N ASP A 23 11.95 12.40 9.29
CA ASP A 23 13.15 11.67 9.72
C ASP A 23 14.20 11.60 8.61
N ALA A 24 13.79 11.46 7.34
CA ALA A 24 14.69 11.56 6.20
C ALA A 24 15.37 12.94 6.11
N GLN A 25 14.63 14.04 6.35
CA GLN A 25 15.21 15.39 6.33
C GLN A 25 16.09 15.69 7.56
N THR A 26 15.72 15.22 8.75
CA THR A 26 16.42 15.57 9.99
C THR A 26 17.57 14.63 10.33
N LYS A 27 17.46 13.35 9.98
CA LYS A 27 18.42 12.29 10.36
C LYS A 27 19.21 11.74 9.16
N GLY A 28 18.91 12.19 7.94
CA GLY A 28 19.56 11.68 6.73
C GLY A 28 19.22 10.22 6.43
N TRP A 29 18.00 9.79 6.70
CA TRP A 29 17.49 8.43 6.43
C TRP A 29 16.97 8.26 4.99
N ASP A 30 17.56 8.98 4.04
CA ASP A 30 17.23 8.94 2.62
C ASP A 30 18.04 7.87 1.84
N TRP A 31 18.68 6.96 2.56
CA TRP A 31 19.42 5.85 1.98
C TRP A 31 18.51 4.64 1.72
N ILE A 32 18.70 4.02 0.56
CA ILE A 32 18.06 2.77 0.17
C ILE A 32 19.13 1.70 -0.01
N SER A 33 18.88 0.51 0.55
CA SER A 33 19.75 -0.66 0.43
C SER A 33 19.05 -1.80 -0.30
N ALA A 34 19.83 -2.71 -0.89
CA ALA A 34 19.32 -3.92 -1.54
C ALA A 34 18.43 -4.77 -0.59
N ASP A 35 18.78 -4.83 0.70
CA ASP A 35 18.01 -5.58 1.70
C ASP A 35 16.65 -4.93 1.97
N SER A 36 16.62 -3.59 2.10
CA SER A 36 15.37 -2.84 2.29
C SER A 36 14.48 -2.95 1.06
N LEU A 37 15.07 -2.85 -0.14
CA LEU A 37 14.39 -3.08 -1.41
C LEU A 37 13.70 -4.44 -1.43
N LYS A 38 14.41 -5.52 -1.08
CA LYS A 38 13.85 -6.88 -1.04
C LYS A 38 12.66 -6.96 -0.08
N MET A 39 12.78 -6.40 1.13
CA MET A 39 11.70 -6.38 2.12
C MET A 39 10.45 -5.66 1.62
N TYR A 40 10.60 -4.47 1.00
CA TYR A 40 9.46 -3.72 0.46
C TYR A 40 8.80 -4.43 -0.73
N VAL A 41 9.59 -5.09 -1.57
CA VAL A 41 9.09 -5.88 -2.69
C VAL A 41 8.29 -7.09 -2.18
N ASP A 42 8.79 -7.79 -1.17
CA ASP A 42 8.10 -8.93 -0.60
C ASP A 42 6.80 -8.51 0.10
N ALA A 43 6.81 -7.40 0.85
CA ALA A 43 5.58 -6.81 1.40
C ALA A 43 4.55 -6.44 0.31
N SER A 44 5.01 -5.84 -0.79
CA SER A 44 4.14 -5.47 -1.92
C SER A 44 3.52 -6.69 -2.59
N LYS A 45 4.27 -7.78 -2.75
CA LYS A 45 3.73 -9.07 -3.27
C LYS A 45 2.66 -9.62 -2.34
N THR A 46 2.85 -9.53 -1.02
CA THR A 46 1.85 -9.96 -0.04
C THR A 46 0.57 -9.15 -0.17
N PHE A 47 0.64 -7.82 -0.29
CA PHE A 47 -0.53 -6.97 -0.49
C PHE A 47 -1.26 -7.28 -1.80
N LEU A 48 -0.52 -7.49 -2.89
CA LEU A 48 -1.09 -7.86 -4.19
C LEU A 48 -1.82 -9.20 -4.11
N THR A 49 -1.19 -10.20 -3.50
CA THR A 49 -1.76 -11.55 -3.34
C THR A 49 -3.03 -11.52 -2.49
N ALA A 50 -2.97 -10.88 -1.32
CA ALA A 50 -4.11 -10.75 -0.43
C ALA A 50 -5.26 -9.97 -1.09
N SER A 51 -4.96 -8.89 -1.82
CA SER A 51 -5.96 -8.11 -2.54
C SER A 51 -6.62 -8.92 -3.66
N GLY A 52 -5.83 -9.68 -4.44
CA GLY A 52 -6.35 -10.54 -5.50
C GLY A 52 -7.30 -11.61 -4.96
N ILE A 53 -6.92 -12.28 -3.86
CA ILE A 53 -7.77 -13.26 -3.17
C ILE A 53 -9.06 -12.60 -2.69
N ALA A 54 -8.96 -11.43 -2.03
CA ALA A 54 -10.11 -10.71 -1.51
C ALA A 54 -11.09 -10.30 -2.62
N VAL A 55 -10.60 -9.78 -3.76
CA VAL A 55 -11.46 -9.46 -4.91
C VAL A 55 -12.14 -10.71 -5.47
N ALA A 56 -11.42 -11.83 -5.60
CA ALA A 56 -12.00 -13.07 -6.09
C ALA A 56 -13.13 -13.60 -5.19
N ILE A 57 -12.93 -13.55 -3.87
CA ILE A 57 -13.96 -13.92 -2.88
C ILE A 57 -15.19 -13.00 -3.02
N VAL A 58 -14.97 -11.69 -3.11
CA VAL A 58 -16.06 -10.72 -3.28
C VAL A 58 -16.86 -11.00 -4.54
N VAL A 59 -16.19 -11.16 -5.68
CA VAL A 59 -16.85 -11.45 -6.96
C VAL A 59 -17.61 -12.77 -6.90
N GLY A 60 -17.02 -13.82 -6.32
CA GLY A 60 -17.69 -15.11 -6.13
C GLY A 60 -18.91 -15.04 -5.22
N SER A 61 -18.92 -14.13 -4.24
CA SER A 61 -20.04 -13.96 -3.29
C SER A 61 -21.26 -13.22 -3.89
N LEU A 62 -21.10 -12.52 -5.02
CA LEU A 62 -22.17 -11.74 -5.65
C LEU A 62 -23.34 -12.59 -6.18
N GLY A 63 -23.12 -13.89 -6.43
CA GLY A 63 -24.17 -14.82 -6.85
C GLY A 63 -24.92 -15.51 -5.70
N GLY A 64 -24.56 -15.23 -4.44
CA GLY A 64 -25.12 -15.90 -3.27
C GLY A 64 -26.42 -15.27 -2.74
N LYS A 65 -27.21 -16.04 -1.98
CA LYS A 65 -28.46 -15.60 -1.33
C LYS A 65 -28.26 -14.46 -0.31
N LEU A 66 -27.05 -14.28 0.19
CA LEU A 66 -26.63 -13.24 1.14
C LEU A 66 -25.78 -12.20 0.40
N SER A 67 -26.41 -11.36 -0.40
CA SER A 67 -25.69 -10.31 -1.13
C SER A 67 -25.48 -9.09 -0.23
N PRO A 68 -24.24 -8.66 0.02
CA PRO A 68 -23.99 -7.42 0.73
C PRO A 68 -24.45 -6.21 -0.09
N PRO A 69 -24.71 -5.05 0.55
CA PRO A 69 -25.07 -3.83 -0.16
C PRO A 69 -24.02 -3.48 -1.24
N SER A 70 -24.50 -3.17 -2.45
CA SER A 70 -23.65 -2.93 -3.63
C SER A 70 -22.62 -1.82 -3.40
N TRP A 71 -22.95 -0.79 -2.64
CA TRP A 71 -22.04 0.31 -2.33
C TRP A 71 -20.83 -0.11 -1.46
N ILE A 72 -20.99 -1.11 -0.59
CA ILE A 72 -19.88 -1.65 0.23
C ILE A 72 -18.93 -2.42 -0.68
N VAL A 73 -19.49 -3.28 -1.52
CA VAL A 73 -18.73 -4.08 -2.48
C VAL A 73 -17.97 -3.20 -3.46
N GLN A 74 -18.65 -2.20 -4.04
CA GLN A 74 -18.03 -1.25 -4.97
C GLN A 74 -16.82 -0.54 -4.34
N ARG A 75 -16.95 -0.07 -3.09
CA ARG A 75 -15.85 0.61 -2.39
C ARG A 75 -14.72 -0.35 -1.99
N ALA A 76 -15.06 -1.56 -1.55
CA ALA A 76 -14.06 -2.60 -1.25
C ALA A 76 -13.25 -2.94 -2.51
N VAL A 77 -13.94 -3.27 -3.60
CA VAL A 77 -13.30 -3.61 -4.88
C VAL A 77 -12.49 -2.43 -5.44
N ALA A 78 -13.02 -1.20 -5.40
CA ALA A 78 -12.29 -0.03 -5.87
C ALA A 78 -10.97 0.19 -5.09
N GLY A 79 -10.98 0.02 -3.77
CA GLY A 79 -9.76 0.09 -2.95
C GLY A 79 -8.78 -1.02 -3.27
N LEU A 80 -9.24 -2.27 -3.31
CA LEU A 80 -8.39 -3.43 -3.60
C LEU A 80 -7.80 -3.39 -5.02
N VAL A 81 -8.58 -2.98 -6.03
CA VAL A 81 -8.09 -2.79 -7.40
C VAL A 81 -7.06 -1.68 -7.45
N THR A 82 -7.27 -0.59 -6.71
CA THR A 82 -6.26 0.48 -6.57
C THR A 82 -4.94 -0.11 -6.03
N CYS A 83 -4.98 -0.93 -4.98
CA CYS A 83 -3.78 -1.62 -4.49
C CYS A 83 -3.15 -2.51 -5.56
N VAL A 84 -3.94 -3.32 -6.28
CA VAL A 84 -3.44 -4.25 -7.31
C VAL A 84 -2.75 -3.52 -8.46
N VAL A 85 -3.24 -2.35 -8.86
CA VAL A 85 -2.67 -1.54 -9.94
C VAL A 85 -1.44 -0.77 -9.47
N PHE A 86 -1.49 -0.14 -8.30
CA PHE A 86 -0.42 0.72 -7.82
C PHE A 86 0.75 -0.05 -7.18
N ALA A 87 0.54 -1.25 -6.65
CA ALA A 87 1.61 -2.09 -6.11
C ALA A 87 2.73 -2.39 -7.13
N PRO A 88 2.47 -2.91 -8.35
CA PRO A 88 3.53 -3.15 -9.33
C PRO A 88 4.17 -1.85 -9.81
N ILE A 89 3.42 -0.76 -9.93
CA ILE A 89 3.96 0.57 -10.29
C ILE A 89 4.95 1.03 -9.21
N THR A 90 4.58 0.90 -7.93
CA THR A 90 5.42 1.26 -6.79
C THR A 90 6.68 0.41 -6.75
N VAL A 91 6.58 -0.91 -7.01
CA VAL A 91 7.73 -1.81 -7.09
C VAL A 91 8.67 -1.41 -8.23
N LEU A 92 8.16 -1.19 -9.44
CA LEU A 92 8.96 -0.76 -10.59
C LEU A 92 9.65 0.57 -10.31
N LEU A 93 8.93 1.52 -9.71
CA LEU A 93 9.49 2.80 -9.31
C LEU A 93 10.61 2.62 -8.28
N LEU A 94 10.38 1.80 -7.25
CA LEU A 94 11.37 1.50 -6.21
C LEU A 94 12.66 0.92 -6.81
N TYR A 95 12.56 -0.06 -7.71
CA TYR A 95 13.72 -0.60 -8.43
C TYR A 95 14.44 0.47 -9.25
N ARG A 96 13.69 1.27 -10.02
CA ARG A 96 14.28 2.31 -10.88
C ARG A 96 14.99 3.40 -10.08
N LEU A 97 14.42 3.79 -8.94
CA LEU A 97 15.00 4.76 -8.04
C LEU A 97 16.22 4.18 -7.31
N TYR A 98 16.19 2.92 -6.92
CA TYR A 98 17.33 2.20 -6.35
C TYR A 98 18.50 2.16 -7.34
N GLU A 99 18.26 1.75 -8.60
CA GLU A 99 19.29 1.73 -9.65
C GLU A 99 19.94 3.10 -9.83
N ARG A 100 19.12 4.16 -9.94
CA ARG A 100 19.61 5.54 -10.07
C ARG A 100 20.41 5.98 -8.86
N ALA A 101 19.93 5.69 -7.65
CA ALA A 101 20.62 6.06 -6.42
C ALA A 101 21.93 5.30 -6.25
N SER A 102 21.95 4.01 -6.56
CA SER A 102 23.15 3.16 -6.52
C SER A 102 24.18 3.59 -7.57
N ALA A 103 23.76 3.91 -8.79
CA ALA A 103 24.65 4.38 -9.85
C ALA A 103 25.35 5.69 -9.45
N ARG A 104 24.59 6.67 -8.95
CA ARG A 104 25.16 7.94 -8.44
C ARG A 104 26.16 7.73 -7.30
N HIS A 105 25.89 6.78 -6.42
CA HIS A 105 26.78 6.49 -5.30
C HIS A 105 28.07 5.81 -5.76
N GLN A 106 27.98 4.85 -6.69
CA GLN A 106 29.15 4.18 -7.28
C GLN A 106 30.04 5.14 -8.08
N GLU A 107 29.44 6.10 -8.80
CA GLU A 107 30.19 7.14 -9.52
C GLU A 107 30.92 8.09 -8.55
N ALA A 108 30.32 8.41 -7.40
CA ALA A 108 30.90 9.30 -6.40
C ALA A 108 31.94 8.62 -5.51
N GLU A 109 31.74 7.34 -5.18
CA GLU A 109 32.60 6.54 -4.30
C GLU A 109 32.83 5.15 -4.91
N PRO A 110 33.78 5.01 -5.86
CA PRO A 110 34.04 3.74 -6.54
C PRO A 110 34.59 2.64 -5.61
N GLU A 111 35.20 3.00 -4.47
CA GLU A 111 35.63 2.07 -3.41
C GLU A 111 34.61 1.96 -2.25
N GLY A 112 33.44 2.61 -2.36
CA GLY A 112 32.41 2.66 -1.33
C GLY A 112 31.61 1.35 -1.17
N VAL A 113 30.79 1.30 -0.12
CA VAL A 113 29.94 0.13 0.19
C VAL A 113 28.97 -0.15 -0.96
N HIS A 114 29.21 -1.23 -1.69
CA HIS A 114 28.33 -1.66 -2.78
C HIS A 114 26.93 -2.05 -2.27
N GLY A 115 25.89 -1.64 -3.00
CA GLY A 115 24.50 -2.05 -2.73
C GLY A 115 23.68 -1.06 -1.91
N GLN A 116 24.15 0.18 -1.77
CA GLN A 116 23.40 1.29 -1.18
C GLN A 116 23.40 2.50 -2.09
N GLY A 117 22.38 3.34 -1.96
CA GLY A 117 22.28 4.60 -2.70
C GLY A 117 21.45 5.62 -1.95
N LYS A 118 21.76 6.90 -2.15
CA LYS A 118 21.00 8.01 -1.56
C LYS A 118 19.93 8.51 -2.52
N LEU A 119 18.67 8.47 -2.08
CA LEU A 119 17.54 9.03 -2.81
C LEU A 119 17.57 10.55 -2.73
N THR A 120 17.23 11.21 -3.83
CA THR A 120 16.96 12.66 -3.78
C THR A 120 15.62 12.92 -3.08
N ARG A 121 15.41 14.15 -2.60
CA ARG A 121 14.14 14.55 -1.96
C ARG A 121 12.92 14.29 -2.84
N ILE A 122 13.05 14.53 -4.14
CA ILE A 122 11.95 14.35 -5.11
C ILE A 122 11.67 12.86 -5.30
N GLU A 123 12.71 12.04 -5.45
CA GLU A 123 12.58 10.58 -5.59
C GLU A 123 11.94 9.97 -4.34
N LEU A 124 12.37 10.40 -3.15
CA LEU A 124 11.78 9.99 -1.89
C LEU A 124 10.31 10.41 -1.78
N ALA A 125 9.97 11.65 -2.13
CA ALA A 125 8.59 12.14 -2.10
C ALA A 125 7.69 11.32 -3.04
N LEU A 126 8.15 11.09 -4.26
CA LEU A 126 7.43 10.30 -5.25
C LEU A 126 7.20 8.86 -4.77
N LEU A 127 8.24 8.23 -4.22
CA LEU A 127 8.15 6.87 -3.68
C LEU A 127 7.15 6.78 -2.52
N LEU A 128 7.22 7.72 -1.57
CA LEU A 128 6.33 7.77 -0.42
C LEU A 128 4.87 7.98 -0.85
N VAL A 129 4.61 8.88 -1.81
CA VAL A 129 3.25 9.11 -2.34
C VAL A 129 2.69 7.84 -2.98
N MET A 130 3.48 7.14 -3.80
CA MET A 130 3.03 5.91 -4.45
C MET A 130 2.80 4.77 -3.45
N ALA A 131 3.69 4.65 -2.46
CA ALA A 131 3.53 3.70 -1.37
C ALA A 131 2.27 3.98 -0.54
N TYR A 132 1.99 5.25 -0.25
CA TYR A 132 0.78 5.66 0.46
C TYR A 132 -0.49 5.31 -0.32
N VAL A 133 -0.58 5.65 -1.60
CA VAL A 133 -1.75 5.32 -2.43
C VAL A 133 -1.98 3.80 -2.48
N THR A 134 -0.91 3.01 -2.61
CA THR A 134 -0.99 1.55 -2.60
C THR A 134 -1.52 1.02 -1.26
N LEU A 135 -0.94 1.49 -0.15
CA LEU A 135 -1.29 1.06 1.20
C LEU A 135 -2.71 1.48 1.59
N GLU A 136 -3.12 2.71 1.26
CA GLU A 136 -4.48 3.20 1.48
C GLU A 136 -5.51 2.38 0.70
N GLY A 137 -5.24 2.09 -0.58
CA GLY A 137 -6.10 1.24 -1.38
C GLY A 137 -6.32 -0.13 -0.71
N PHE A 138 -5.24 -0.73 -0.22
CA PHE A 138 -5.28 -1.99 0.52
C PHE A 138 -6.13 -1.89 1.79
N ILE A 139 -5.79 -0.96 2.68
CA ILE A 139 -6.44 -0.82 4.00
C ILE A 139 -7.93 -0.49 3.83
N LEU A 140 -8.27 0.48 2.99
CA LEU A 140 -9.66 0.87 2.77
C LEU A 140 -10.46 -0.27 2.12
N GLY A 141 -9.87 -0.95 1.15
CA GLY A 141 -10.47 -2.12 0.50
C GLY A 141 -10.86 -3.21 1.51
N PHE A 142 -9.92 -3.59 2.38
CA PHE A 142 -10.16 -4.57 3.44
C PHE A 142 -11.12 -4.06 4.52
N LEU A 143 -11.07 -2.78 4.87
CA LEU A 143 -11.95 -2.19 5.87
C LEU A 143 -13.42 -2.22 5.42
N TYR A 144 -13.69 -1.92 4.15
CA TYR A 144 -15.03 -2.06 3.57
C TYR A 144 -15.44 -3.53 3.45
N LEU A 145 -14.51 -4.42 3.10
CA LEU A 145 -14.81 -5.86 3.06
C LEU A 145 -15.17 -6.43 4.44
N ALA A 146 -14.42 -6.06 5.48
CA ALA A 146 -14.67 -6.44 6.87
C ALA A 146 -16.01 -5.89 7.39
N ARG A 147 -16.55 -4.84 6.77
CA ARG A 147 -17.88 -4.29 7.07
C ARG A 147 -19.02 -5.12 6.47
N ALA A 148 -18.76 -5.91 5.42
CA ALA A 148 -19.82 -6.62 4.68
C ALA A 148 -20.67 -7.58 5.56
N PRO A 149 -20.10 -8.39 6.47
CA PRO A 149 -20.88 -9.33 7.29
C PRO A 149 -21.90 -8.65 8.22
N PHE A 150 -21.59 -7.45 8.73
CA PHE A 150 -22.48 -6.69 9.63
C PHE A 150 -23.73 -6.13 8.92
N HIS A 151 -23.71 -6.07 7.58
CA HIS A 151 -24.85 -5.66 6.78
C HIS A 151 -25.65 -6.84 6.23
N MET A 152 -25.08 -8.04 6.22
CA MET A 152 -25.78 -9.28 5.87
C MET A 152 -26.69 -9.77 7.01
N THR A 153 -26.29 -9.57 8.27
CA THR A 153 -27.02 -10.08 9.45
C THR A 153 -28.30 -9.30 9.80
N LEU A 154 -28.45 -8.06 9.34
CA LEU A 154 -29.61 -7.21 9.67
C LEU A 154 -30.80 -7.41 8.72
N SER A 155 -30.59 -7.94 7.51
CA SER A 155 -31.66 -8.20 6.55
C SER A 155 -32.38 -9.55 6.75
N ASP A 156 -31.77 -10.48 7.49
CA ASP A 156 -32.32 -11.83 7.69
C ASP A 156 -33.15 -12.01 8.96
N VAL A 157 -33.12 -11.05 9.88
CA VAL A 157 -33.93 -11.12 11.13
C VAL A 157 -35.39 -10.68 10.90
N TRP A 158 -35.71 -10.14 9.71
CA TRP A 158 -37.04 -9.64 9.36
C TRP A 158 -37.61 -10.23 8.06
N ARG A 159 -37.23 -11.47 7.70
CA ARG A 159 -37.91 -12.26 6.68
C ARG A 159 -38.36 -13.61 7.22
#